data_AF-A0A7W1QDX7-F1
#
_entry.id   AF-A0A7W1QDX7-F1
#
_cell.length_a   1.000
_cell.length_b   1.000
_cell.length_c   1.000
_cell.angle_alpha   90.00
_cell.angle_beta   90.00
_cell.angle_gamma   90.00
#
_symmetry.space_group_name_H-M   'P 1'
#
loop_
_entity.id
_entity.type
_entity.pdbx_description
1 polymer ?
#
loop_
_entity_poly.entity_id
_entity_poly.type
_entity_poly.pdbx_seq_one_letter_code
_entity_poly.pdbx_strand_id
1 'polypeptide(L)'
;MSTPASNANPTIPGFTGQLIGPQDADYDEARQVYNAMIDKRPALIARVSGPSDVAAVIAFARDRGMTLAVRGGAHNGAGLGTVDDGVVIDLSLLRDVTVAPSARTVRVGGGCTWGDVDAATGEHGLATPSGIISTTGVGGLTLGGGLGHLTRSCGLAIDNLLEVEIVLPSGEQVRASADEHPDLFWAIRGGGGNFGVVTSFLFRL
;
A
#
# COMPACT_ATOMS: atom_id res chain seq x y z
N MET A 1 -2.60 18.24 37.75
CA MET A 1 -1.22 17.73 37.74
C MET A 1 -0.76 17.77 36.29
N SER A 2 0.15 18.68 35.96
CA SER A 2 0.64 18.86 34.59
C SER A 2 1.47 17.67 34.15
N THR A 3 1.06 17.00 33.08
CA THR A 3 1.90 16.06 32.34
C THR A 3 2.87 16.88 31.48
N PRO A 4 4.17 16.57 31.43
CA PRO A 4 5.06 17.25 30.50
C PRO A 4 4.66 16.85 29.08
N ALA A 5 4.37 17.84 28.24
CA ALA A 5 4.32 17.64 26.80
C ALA A 5 5.71 17.19 26.33
N SER A 6 5.86 15.89 26.09
CA SER A 6 7.05 15.33 25.46
C SER A 6 7.00 15.68 23.96
N ASN A 7 7.61 16.82 23.62
CA ASN A 7 7.82 17.38 22.29
C ASN A 7 8.78 16.57 21.40
N ALA A 8 8.62 15.26 21.31
CA ALA A 8 9.38 14.44 20.38
C ALA A 8 8.43 13.65 19.50
N ASN A 9 8.60 13.77 18.17
CA ASN A 9 7.96 12.85 17.23
C ASN A 9 8.28 11.42 17.66
N PRO A 10 7.30 10.51 17.63
CA PRO A 10 7.52 9.13 18.04
C PRO A 10 8.66 8.53 17.22
N THR A 11 9.58 7.84 17.89
CA THR A 11 10.64 7.07 17.22
C THR A 11 10.22 5.62 17.13
N ILE A 12 10.46 5.00 15.97
CA ILE A 12 10.24 3.57 15.74
C ILE A 12 11.62 2.93 15.55
N PRO A 13 12.07 2.02 16.43
CA PRO A 13 13.37 1.38 16.31
C PRO A 13 13.57 0.68 14.96
N GLY A 14 14.70 0.93 14.30
CA GLY A 14 15.04 0.32 13.01
C GLY A 14 14.27 0.87 11.81
N PHE A 15 13.40 1.88 11.99
CA PHE A 15 12.67 2.52 10.91
C PHE A 15 13.57 3.44 10.09
N THR A 16 13.57 3.30 8.78
CA THR A 16 14.43 4.05 7.84
C THR A 16 13.67 5.03 6.95
N GLY A 17 12.34 4.95 6.93
CA GLY A 17 11.48 5.88 6.20
C GLY A 17 11.31 7.26 6.86
N GLN A 18 10.23 7.95 6.51
CA GLN A 18 9.87 9.25 7.09
C GLN A 18 8.70 9.12 8.06
N LEU A 19 8.85 9.68 9.27
CA LEU A 19 7.77 9.81 10.25
C LEU A 19 7.27 11.25 10.26
N ILE A 20 5.96 11.41 10.17
CA ILE A 20 5.27 12.71 10.12
C ILE A 20 4.21 12.73 11.22
N GLY A 21 4.38 13.61 12.20
CA GLY A 21 3.46 13.85 13.31
C GLY A 21 2.68 15.16 13.15
N PRO A 22 1.66 15.42 13.99
CA PRO A 22 0.80 16.61 13.89
C PRO A 22 1.50 17.97 14.01
N GLN A 23 2.77 18.00 14.44
CA GLN A 23 3.56 19.21 14.60
C GLN A 23 4.48 19.48 13.40
N ASP A 24 4.59 18.53 12.47
CA ASP A 24 5.43 18.68 11.28
C ASP A 24 4.74 19.54 10.22
N ALA A 25 5.52 20.35 9.51
CA ALA A 25 4.99 21.31 8.53
C ALA A 25 4.27 20.63 7.35
N ASP A 26 4.65 19.40 7.01
CA ASP A 26 4.06 18.61 5.92
C ASP A 26 2.85 17.77 6.37
N TYR A 27 2.45 17.81 7.64
CA TYR A 27 1.38 16.97 8.19
C TYR A 27 0.03 17.15 7.50
N ASP A 28 -0.43 18.40 7.34
CA ASP A 28 -1.75 18.67 6.77
C ASP A 28 -1.85 18.28 5.30
N GLU A 29 -0.75 18.35 4.55
CA GLU A 29 -0.68 17.81 3.19
C GLU A 29 -0.61 16.27 3.23
N ALA A 30 0.28 15.72 4.06
CA ALA A 30 0.51 14.29 4.15
C ALA A 30 -0.73 13.51 4.58
N ARG A 31 -1.62 14.06 5.40
CA ARG A 31 -2.82 13.33 5.87
C ARG A 31 -3.97 13.30 4.86
N GLN A 32 -3.92 14.12 3.81
CA GLN A 32 -4.99 14.18 2.82
C GLN A 32 -5.18 12.83 2.10
N VAL A 33 -6.42 12.55 1.72
CA VAL A 33 -6.82 11.41 0.91
C VAL A 33 -7.68 11.91 -0.24
N TYR A 34 -7.88 11.07 -1.27
CA TYR A 34 -8.56 11.49 -2.50
C TYR A 34 -9.98 12.04 -2.24
N ASN A 35 -10.74 11.41 -1.35
CA ASN A 35 -12.05 11.91 -0.96
C ASN A 35 -11.91 13.08 0.01
N ALA A 36 -12.02 14.30 -0.50
CA ALA A 36 -11.88 15.55 0.25
C ALA A 36 -12.92 15.76 1.38
N MET A 37 -13.97 14.92 1.45
CA MET A 37 -14.90 14.93 2.60
C MET A 37 -14.32 14.25 3.85
N ILE A 38 -13.21 13.51 3.72
CA ILE A 38 -12.57 12.79 4.81
C ILE A 38 -11.49 13.69 5.45
N ASP A 39 -11.76 14.19 6.65
CA ASP A 39 -10.85 15.06 7.42
C ASP A 39 -10.36 14.37 8.70
N LYS A 40 -9.66 13.23 8.57
CA LYS A 40 -9.10 12.51 9.72
C LYS A 40 -7.71 13.03 10.11
N ARG A 41 -7.36 12.89 11.39
CA ARG A 41 -6.10 13.35 11.98
C ARG A 41 -5.33 12.20 12.63
N PRO A 42 -4.46 11.50 11.88
CA PRO A 42 -3.61 10.45 12.44
C PRO A 42 -2.66 11.02 13.50
N ALA A 43 -2.37 10.25 14.54
CA ALA A 43 -1.32 10.59 15.50
C ALA A 43 0.09 10.43 14.89
N LEU A 44 0.23 9.58 13.87
CA LEU A 44 1.47 9.36 13.14
C LEU A 44 1.19 8.90 11.70
N ILE A 45 1.92 9.45 10.74
CA ILE A 45 2.02 8.94 9.38
C ILE A 45 3.44 8.43 9.17
N ALA A 46 3.58 7.15 8.86
CA ALA A 46 4.84 6.49 8.61
C ALA A 46 4.96 6.17 7.12
N ARG A 47 5.71 7.00 6.38
CA ARG A 47 6.06 6.76 4.98
C ARG A 47 7.19 5.74 4.93
N VAL A 48 6.86 4.51 4.60
CA VAL A 48 7.78 3.37 4.66
C VAL A 48 8.72 3.35 3.46
N SER A 49 9.97 2.99 3.71
CA SER A 49 11.00 2.80 2.67
C SER A 49 11.19 1.33 2.26
N GLY A 50 10.56 0.39 2.98
CA GLY A 50 10.59 -1.03 2.65
C GLY A 50 9.74 -1.90 3.58
N PRO A 51 9.77 -3.23 3.40
CA PRO A 51 8.97 -4.16 4.21
C PRO A 51 9.38 -4.21 5.68
N SER A 52 10.65 -3.96 6.00
CA SER A 52 11.11 -3.87 7.40
C SER A 52 10.48 -2.70 8.15
N ASP A 53 10.29 -1.55 7.49
CA ASP A 53 9.58 -0.41 8.05
C ASP A 53 8.11 -0.75 8.33
N VAL A 54 7.47 -1.45 7.41
CA VAL A 54 6.08 -1.92 7.58
C VAL A 54 5.96 -2.80 8.82
N ALA A 55 6.85 -3.79 8.98
CA ALA A 55 6.86 -4.67 10.14
C ALA A 55 7.08 -3.89 11.45
N ALA A 56 7.99 -2.91 11.43
CA ALA A 56 8.28 -2.06 12.59
C ALA A 56 7.05 -1.20 12.99
N VAL A 57 6.32 -0.65 12.02
CA VAL A 57 5.10 0.13 12.28
C VAL A 57 3.95 -0.74 12.78
N ILE A 58 3.78 -1.96 12.24
CA ILE A 58 2.79 -2.92 12.76
C ILE A 58 3.07 -3.24 14.23
N ALA A 59 4.33 -3.54 14.57
CA ALA A 59 4.73 -3.80 15.95
C ALA A 59 4.47 -2.59 16.85
N PHE A 60 4.88 -1.39 16.40
CA PHE A 60 4.65 -0.14 17.12
C PHE A 60 3.16 0.12 17.42
N ALA A 61 2.29 -0.06 16.42
CA ALA A 61 0.86 0.15 16.57
C ALA A 61 0.24 -0.88 17.53
N ARG A 62 0.61 -2.16 17.39
CA ARG A 62 0.17 -3.25 18.28
C ARG A 62 0.56 -3.00 19.72
N ASP A 63 1.82 -2.68 19.98
CA ASP A 63 2.36 -2.51 21.33
C ASP A 63 1.74 -1.29 22.05
N ARG A 64 1.20 -0.34 21.29
CA ARG A 64 0.52 0.86 21.79
C ARG A 64 -1.01 0.80 21.69
N GLY A 65 -1.58 -0.29 21.19
CA GLY A 65 -3.02 -0.42 20.98
C GLY A 65 -3.60 0.62 20.03
N MET A 66 -2.81 1.11 19.06
CA MET A 66 -3.23 2.13 18.10
C MET A 66 -3.90 1.48 16.90
N THR A 67 -5.02 2.08 16.45
CA THR A 67 -5.66 1.68 15.19
C THR A 67 -4.72 1.94 14.02
N LEU A 68 -4.59 0.96 13.14
CA LEU A 68 -3.73 1.02 11.97
C LEU A 68 -4.56 1.25 10.70
N ALA A 69 -4.17 2.24 9.90
CA ALA A 69 -4.64 2.40 8.53
C ALA A 69 -3.48 2.15 7.56
N VAL A 70 -3.78 1.59 6.39
CA VAL A 70 -2.78 1.30 5.35
C VAL A 70 -3.15 2.06 4.09
N ARG A 71 -2.18 2.78 3.53
CA ARG A 71 -2.39 3.70 2.42
C ARG A 71 -1.43 3.40 1.26
N GLY A 72 -2.00 2.95 0.15
CA GLY A 72 -1.37 3.04 -1.18
C GLY A 72 -1.68 4.40 -1.81
N GLY A 73 -2.37 4.42 -2.96
CA GLY A 73 -2.75 5.67 -3.65
C GLY A 73 -3.90 6.48 -3.02
N ALA A 74 -4.32 6.21 -1.78
CA ALA A 74 -5.32 7.02 -1.04
C ALA A 74 -6.74 7.18 -1.66
N HIS A 75 -7.14 6.32 -2.60
CA HIS A 75 -8.39 6.43 -3.36
C HIS A 75 -9.64 5.79 -2.71
N ASN A 76 -9.54 5.23 -1.50
CA ASN A 76 -10.68 4.55 -0.87
C ASN A 76 -11.81 5.56 -0.55
N GLY A 77 -13.00 5.36 -1.12
CA GLY A 77 -14.13 6.29 -0.99
C GLY A 77 -14.66 6.46 0.44
N ALA A 78 -14.53 5.44 1.30
CA ALA A 78 -14.91 5.49 2.71
C ALA A 78 -13.79 6.02 3.62
N GLY A 79 -12.63 6.40 3.07
CA GLY A 79 -11.52 6.94 3.85
C GLY A 79 -10.80 5.91 4.71
N LEU A 80 -10.75 4.63 4.28
CA LEU A 80 -10.05 3.56 5.02
C LEU A 80 -8.52 3.66 4.97
N GLY A 81 -7.97 4.46 4.05
CA GLY A 81 -6.53 4.74 3.99
C GLY A 81 -6.04 5.77 5.01
N THR A 82 -6.88 6.18 5.97
CA THR A 82 -6.53 7.14 7.03
C THR A 82 -7.38 6.89 8.27
N VAL A 83 -6.95 7.42 9.41
CA VAL A 83 -7.51 7.15 10.75
C VAL A 83 -7.34 8.35 11.68
N ASP A 84 -8.22 8.52 12.66
CA ASP A 84 -8.06 9.48 13.75
C ASP A 84 -7.26 8.86 14.90
N ASP A 85 -6.33 9.62 15.46
CA ASP A 85 -5.51 9.27 16.65
C ASP A 85 -4.70 7.96 16.52
N GLY A 86 -4.71 7.33 15.34
CA GLY A 86 -4.02 6.09 15.02
C GLY A 86 -2.74 6.31 14.21
N VAL A 87 -2.27 5.24 13.58
CA VAL A 87 -1.07 5.24 12.73
C VAL A 87 -1.46 4.94 11.29
N VAL A 88 -0.92 5.69 10.34
CA VAL A 88 -1.00 5.40 8.91
C VAL A 88 0.32 4.79 8.45
N ILE A 89 0.28 3.57 7.92
CA ILE A 89 1.35 3.04 7.08
C ILE A 89 1.13 3.59 5.68
N ASP A 90 2.00 4.50 5.25
CA ASP A 90 1.96 5.13 3.94
C ASP A 90 3.00 4.48 3.02
N LEU A 91 2.52 3.77 2.02
CA LEU A 91 3.36 3.04 1.05
C LEU A 91 3.85 3.94 -0.08
N SER A 92 3.48 5.22 -0.14
CA SER A 92 3.70 6.11 -1.30
C SER A 92 5.16 6.29 -1.73
N LEU A 93 6.16 5.85 -0.94
CA LEU A 93 7.57 5.82 -1.34
C LEU A 93 7.98 4.49 -2.02
N LEU A 94 7.20 3.42 -1.87
CA LEU A 94 7.42 2.12 -2.53
C LEU A 94 6.90 2.16 -3.97
N ARG A 95 7.59 2.90 -4.84
CA ARG A 95 7.15 3.19 -6.22
C ARG A 95 7.99 2.51 -7.31
N ASP A 96 8.84 1.57 -6.96
CA ASP A 96 9.66 0.85 -7.94
C ASP A 96 8.79 0.07 -8.92
N VAL A 97 9.12 0.16 -10.22
CA VAL A 97 8.49 -0.57 -11.30
C VAL A 97 9.58 -1.24 -12.14
N THR A 98 9.53 -2.57 -12.25
CA THR A 98 10.48 -3.35 -13.04
C THR A 98 9.71 -4.21 -14.05
N VAL A 99 9.88 -3.90 -15.34
CA VAL A 99 9.27 -4.65 -16.44
C VAL A 99 10.26 -5.69 -16.95
N ALA A 100 9.79 -6.92 -17.18
CA ALA A 100 10.54 -7.98 -17.85
C ALA A 100 9.85 -8.31 -19.19
N PRO A 101 10.21 -7.63 -20.31
CA PRO A 101 9.48 -7.75 -21.58
C PRO A 101 9.46 -9.18 -22.13
N SER A 102 10.58 -9.91 -22.02
CA SER A 102 10.68 -11.29 -22.50
C SER A 102 9.80 -12.25 -21.70
N ALA A 103 9.64 -12.01 -20.40
CA ALA A 103 8.76 -12.81 -19.54
C ALA A 103 7.30 -12.33 -19.57
N ARG A 104 7.05 -11.14 -20.14
CA ARG A 104 5.77 -10.42 -20.13
C ARG A 104 5.21 -10.31 -18.71
N THR A 105 6.05 -9.81 -17.81
CA THR A 105 5.67 -9.54 -16.41
C THR A 105 6.12 -8.17 -15.97
N VAL A 106 5.43 -7.61 -14.98
CA VAL A 106 5.86 -6.39 -14.28
C VAL A 106 5.81 -6.61 -12.78
N ARG A 107 6.89 -6.27 -12.08
CA ARG A 107 6.93 -6.19 -10.62
C ARG A 107 6.81 -4.74 -10.20
N VAL A 108 5.90 -4.44 -9.28
CA VAL A 108 5.60 -3.08 -8.84
C VAL A 108 5.55 -2.99 -7.32
N GLY A 109 5.98 -1.87 -6.76
CA GLY A 109 5.85 -1.57 -5.34
C GLY A 109 4.39 -1.33 -4.93
N GLY A 110 4.06 -1.61 -3.67
CA GLY A 110 2.71 -1.44 -3.14
C GLY A 110 2.22 0.02 -3.07
N GLY A 111 3.13 0.97 -3.22
CA GLY A 111 2.89 2.41 -3.31
C GLY A 111 2.66 2.94 -4.73
N CYS A 112 2.88 2.12 -5.76
CA CYS A 112 2.68 2.54 -7.15
C CYS A 112 1.22 2.95 -7.41
N THR A 113 1.08 3.90 -8.32
CA THR A 113 -0.18 4.22 -9.00
C THR A 113 -0.25 3.50 -10.33
N TRP A 114 -1.45 3.30 -10.88
CA TRP A 114 -1.59 2.67 -12.20
C TRP A 114 -0.96 3.49 -13.33
N GLY A 115 -0.86 4.82 -13.18
CA GLY A 115 -0.10 5.66 -14.10
C GLY A 115 1.39 5.32 -14.15
N ASP A 116 2.00 4.92 -13.02
CA ASP A 116 3.41 4.47 -12.99
C ASP A 116 3.58 3.18 -13.79
N VAL A 117 2.63 2.24 -13.61
CA VAL A 117 2.67 0.92 -14.27
C VAL A 117 2.42 1.05 -15.77
N ASP A 118 1.37 1.78 -16.16
CA ASP A 118 1.00 1.97 -17.56
C ASP A 118 2.10 2.69 -18.35
N ALA A 119 2.77 3.68 -17.74
CA ALA A 119 3.91 4.36 -18.36
C ALA A 119 5.06 3.38 -18.63
N ALA A 120 5.48 2.62 -17.61
CA ALA A 120 6.61 1.70 -17.74
C ALA A 120 6.33 0.53 -18.69
N THR A 121 5.13 -0.06 -18.66
CA THR A 121 4.80 -1.19 -19.54
C THR A 121 4.53 -0.71 -20.96
N GLY A 122 3.99 0.50 -21.12
CA GLY A 122 3.72 1.14 -22.40
C GLY A 122 4.98 1.36 -23.24
N GLU A 123 6.14 1.63 -22.62
CA GLU A 123 7.43 1.72 -23.32
C GLU A 123 7.81 0.43 -24.07
N HIS A 124 7.23 -0.70 -23.66
CA HIS A 124 7.44 -2.01 -24.27
C HIS A 124 6.24 -2.49 -25.10
N GLY A 125 5.20 -1.66 -25.27
CA GLY A 125 3.96 -2.06 -25.94
C GLY A 125 3.18 -3.15 -25.18
N LEU A 126 3.34 -3.21 -23.85
CA LEU A 126 2.72 -4.18 -22.96
C LEU A 126 1.77 -3.50 -21.98
N ALA A 127 0.77 -4.23 -21.47
CA ALA A 127 -0.18 -3.73 -20.48
C ALA A 127 -0.86 -4.88 -19.72
N THR A 128 -1.33 -4.61 -18.51
CA THR A 128 -2.18 -5.54 -17.73
C THR A 128 -3.48 -4.83 -17.33
N PRO A 129 -4.60 -5.54 -17.05
CA PRO A 129 -5.80 -4.90 -16.56
C PRO A 129 -5.57 -4.07 -15.29
N SER A 130 -6.02 -2.84 -15.33
CA SER A 130 -5.86 -1.83 -14.27
C SER A 130 -7.17 -1.07 -14.03
N GLY A 131 -7.12 -0.01 -13.22
CA GLY A 131 -8.20 0.95 -13.08
C GLY A 131 -8.28 1.96 -14.23
N ILE A 132 -9.31 2.81 -14.22
CA ILE A 132 -9.50 3.86 -15.24
C ILE A 132 -8.70 5.12 -14.91
N ILE A 133 -8.54 5.44 -13.62
CA ILE A 133 -7.92 6.70 -13.16
C ILE A 133 -6.46 6.45 -12.81
N SER A 134 -5.53 7.15 -13.48
CA SER A 134 -4.08 6.93 -13.37
C SER A 134 -3.52 7.14 -11.97
N THR A 135 -4.11 8.02 -11.16
CA THR A 135 -3.68 8.27 -9.77
C THR A 135 -4.09 7.16 -8.80
N THR A 136 -4.93 6.21 -9.24
CA THR A 136 -5.39 5.11 -8.39
C THR A 136 -4.23 4.22 -8.00
N GLY A 137 -4.09 3.92 -6.70
CA GLY A 137 -3.05 3.03 -6.21
C GLY A 137 -3.24 1.58 -6.64
N VAL A 138 -2.14 0.91 -7.00
CA VAL A 138 -2.10 -0.52 -7.36
C VAL A 138 -2.66 -1.38 -6.25
N GLY A 139 -2.22 -1.16 -5.00
CA GLY A 139 -2.55 -2.03 -3.88
C GLY A 139 -4.05 -2.11 -3.60
N GLY A 140 -4.69 -0.98 -3.30
CA GLY A 140 -6.12 -0.97 -2.96
C GLY A 140 -7.03 -1.46 -4.09
N LEU A 141 -6.71 -1.11 -5.34
CA LEU A 141 -7.49 -1.54 -6.50
C LEU A 141 -7.35 -3.04 -6.75
N THR A 142 -6.12 -3.55 -6.76
CA THR A 142 -5.85 -4.97 -6.99
C THR A 142 -6.44 -5.80 -5.88
N LEU A 143 -6.20 -5.48 -4.61
CA LEU A 143 -6.69 -6.33 -3.51
C LEU A 143 -8.23 -6.40 -3.41
N GLY A 144 -8.95 -5.45 -4.03
CA GLY A 144 -10.41 -5.48 -4.17
C GLY A 144 -10.92 -6.08 -5.49
N GLY A 145 -10.04 -6.49 -6.41
CA GLY A 145 -10.35 -7.06 -7.72
C GLY A 145 -9.74 -6.27 -8.87
N GLY A 146 -10.23 -5.06 -9.09
CA GLY A 146 -9.67 -4.13 -10.07
C GLY A 146 -10.26 -4.26 -11.47
N LEU A 147 -11.00 -3.24 -11.87
CA LEU A 147 -11.71 -3.20 -13.15
C LEU A 147 -11.39 -1.93 -13.94
N GLY A 148 -11.32 -2.07 -15.27
CA GLY A 148 -11.04 -0.97 -16.18
C GLY A 148 -11.20 -1.37 -17.65
N HIS A 149 -10.47 -0.69 -18.53
CA HIS A 149 -10.65 -0.81 -19.98
C HIS A 149 -10.38 -2.22 -20.53
N LEU A 150 -9.36 -2.92 -20.00
CA LEU A 150 -8.96 -4.23 -20.49
C LEU A 150 -9.76 -5.39 -19.87
N THR A 151 -10.64 -5.12 -18.90
CA THR A 151 -11.27 -6.16 -18.09
C THR A 151 -12.10 -7.15 -18.89
N ARG A 152 -12.82 -6.67 -19.91
CA ARG A 152 -13.66 -7.54 -20.75
C ARG A 152 -12.86 -8.57 -21.54
N SER A 153 -11.62 -8.25 -21.91
CA SER A 153 -10.79 -9.10 -22.75
C SER A 153 -9.77 -9.93 -21.95
N CYS A 154 -9.35 -9.42 -20.80
CA CYS A 154 -8.19 -9.95 -20.06
C CYS A 154 -8.48 -10.27 -18.58
N GLY A 155 -9.72 -10.12 -18.10
CA GLY A 155 -10.07 -10.32 -16.69
C GLY A 155 -9.73 -9.12 -15.80
N LEU A 156 -9.93 -9.26 -14.49
CA LEU A 156 -9.61 -8.25 -13.49
C LEU A 156 -8.09 -8.09 -13.31
N ALA A 157 -7.67 -7.03 -12.60
CA ALA A 157 -6.28 -6.88 -12.19
C ALA A 157 -5.80 -8.11 -11.38
N ILE A 158 -6.65 -8.63 -10.47
CA ILE A 158 -6.36 -9.84 -9.70
C ILE A 158 -6.23 -11.11 -10.53
N ASP A 159 -6.86 -11.19 -11.70
CA ASP A 159 -6.78 -12.37 -12.56
C ASP A 159 -5.42 -12.47 -13.26
N ASN A 160 -4.68 -11.36 -13.29
CA ASN A 160 -3.35 -11.25 -13.88
C ASN A 160 -2.26 -11.16 -12.80
N LEU A 161 -2.63 -11.18 -11.51
CA LEU A 161 -1.68 -11.23 -10.40
C LEU A 161 -1.07 -12.63 -10.31
N LEU A 162 0.26 -12.70 -10.24
CA LEU A 162 1.03 -13.94 -10.16
C LEU A 162 1.58 -14.20 -8.76
N GLU A 163 2.00 -13.14 -8.08
CA GLU A 163 2.66 -13.22 -6.78
C GLU A 163 2.55 -11.88 -6.05
N VAL A 164 2.60 -11.92 -4.72
CA VAL A 164 2.85 -10.74 -3.87
C VAL A 164 3.94 -11.01 -2.84
N GLU A 165 4.57 -9.93 -2.38
CA GLU A 165 5.30 -9.89 -1.12
C GLU A 165 4.45 -9.13 -0.10
N ILE A 166 4.19 -9.74 1.06
CA ILE A 166 3.26 -9.23 2.07
C ILE A 166 3.85 -9.33 3.46
N VAL A 167 3.70 -8.26 4.24
CA VAL A 167 4.02 -8.25 5.67
C VAL A 167 2.77 -8.59 6.47
N LEU A 168 2.83 -9.68 7.23
CA LEU A 168 1.74 -10.18 8.06
C LEU A 168 1.60 -9.38 9.36
N PRO A 169 0.46 -9.50 10.08
CA PRO A 169 0.29 -8.88 11.40
C PRO A 169 1.32 -9.30 12.46
N SER A 170 1.97 -10.47 12.28
CA SER A 170 3.09 -10.91 13.11
C SER A 170 4.36 -10.07 12.90
N GLY A 171 4.48 -9.39 11.76
CA GLY A 171 5.69 -8.75 11.26
C GLY A 171 6.50 -9.63 10.30
N GLU A 172 6.10 -10.89 10.11
CA GLU A 172 6.72 -11.81 9.15
C GLU A 172 6.49 -11.33 7.71
N GLN A 173 7.53 -11.44 6.88
CA GLN A 173 7.49 -11.11 5.47
C GLN A 173 7.38 -12.44 4.70
N VAL A 174 6.28 -12.62 3.98
CA VAL A 174 6.03 -13.83 3.21
C VAL A 174 5.75 -13.51 1.75
N ARG A 175 5.94 -14.51 0.90
CA ARG A 175 5.60 -14.46 -0.52
C ARG A 175 4.36 -15.31 -0.74
N ALA A 176 3.34 -14.77 -1.39
CA ALA A 176 2.11 -15.51 -1.68
C ALA A 176 1.88 -15.60 -3.19
N SER A 177 1.70 -16.83 -3.67
CA SER A 177 1.45 -17.18 -5.07
C SER A 177 0.56 -18.42 -5.16
N ALA A 178 0.36 -18.97 -6.36
CA ALA A 178 -0.36 -20.24 -6.52
C ALA A 178 0.39 -21.45 -5.89
N ASP A 179 1.72 -21.36 -5.77
CA ASP A 179 2.58 -22.46 -5.34
C ASP A 179 3.17 -22.24 -3.93
N GLU A 180 2.97 -21.06 -3.34
CA GLU A 180 3.49 -20.68 -2.02
C GLU A 180 2.44 -19.87 -1.26
N HIS A 181 2.05 -20.29 -0.05
CA HIS A 181 0.92 -19.71 0.70
C HIS A 181 -0.37 -19.53 -0.16
N PRO A 182 -0.88 -20.60 -0.81
CA PRO A 182 -1.98 -20.50 -1.79
C PRO A 182 -3.32 -20.08 -1.18
N ASP A 183 -3.54 -20.36 0.11
CA ASP A 183 -4.70 -19.91 0.89
C ASP A 183 -4.68 -18.39 1.09
N LEU A 184 -3.53 -17.84 1.47
CA LEU A 184 -3.31 -16.40 1.55
C LEU A 184 -3.44 -15.75 0.18
N PHE A 185 -2.85 -16.34 -0.86
CA PHE A 185 -2.92 -15.84 -2.23
C PHE A 185 -4.37 -15.85 -2.78
N TRP A 186 -5.17 -16.84 -2.40
CA TRP A 186 -6.61 -16.83 -2.67
C TRP A 186 -7.29 -15.66 -1.93
N ALA A 187 -7.02 -15.49 -0.64
CA ALA A 187 -7.71 -14.53 0.21
C ALA A 187 -7.48 -13.06 -0.21
N ILE A 188 -6.25 -12.71 -0.59
CA ILE A 188 -5.90 -11.33 -0.98
C ILE A 188 -6.42 -10.94 -2.36
N ARG A 189 -6.83 -11.89 -3.21
CA ARG A 189 -7.40 -11.64 -4.54
C ARG A 189 -8.90 -11.34 -4.44
N GLY A 190 -9.24 -10.25 -3.75
CA GLY A 190 -10.61 -9.77 -3.55
C GLY A 190 -10.95 -9.45 -2.09
N GLY A 191 -10.17 -9.97 -1.14
CA GLY A 191 -10.38 -9.75 0.29
C GLY A 191 -9.78 -8.45 0.84
N GLY A 192 -9.24 -7.57 0.01
CA GLY A 192 -8.69 -6.28 0.43
C GLY A 192 -7.45 -6.39 1.32
N GLY A 193 -7.19 -5.35 2.11
CA GLY A 193 -6.04 -5.26 3.03
C GLY A 193 -6.20 -6.00 4.36
N ASN A 194 -7.11 -6.98 4.46
CA ASN A 194 -7.43 -7.65 5.74
C ASN A 194 -6.31 -8.57 6.27
N PHE A 195 -5.42 -9.03 5.39
CA PHE A 195 -4.48 -10.13 5.70
C PHE A 195 -3.04 -9.66 5.93
N GLY A 196 -2.75 -8.39 5.69
CA GLY A 196 -1.42 -7.82 5.80
C GLY A 196 -1.22 -6.64 4.85
N VAL A 197 0.02 -6.16 4.81
CA VAL A 197 0.43 -5.02 3.99
C VAL A 197 1.26 -5.54 2.82
N VAL A 198 0.70 -5.47 1.61
CA VAL A 198 1.40 -5.90 0.40
C VAL A 198 2.39 -4.82 -0.03
N THR A 199 3.68 -5.18 -0.09
CA THR A 199 4.78 -4.29 -0.45
C THR A 199 5.23 -4.44 -1.89
N SER A 200 4.96 -5.60 -2.51
CA SER A 200 5.26 -5.85 -3.93
C SER A 200 4.18 -6.70 -4.59
N PHE A 201 3.90 -6.42 -5.86
CA PHE A 201 3.00 -7.20 -6.71
C PHE A 201 3.72 -7.59 -7.99
N LEU A 202 3.54 -8.83 -8.44
CA LEU A 202 3.99 -9.30 -9.75
C LEU A 202 2.78 -9.61 -10.63
N PHE A 203 2.68 -8.93 -11.78
CA PHE A 203 1.60 -9.13 -12.74
C PHE A 203 2.09 -9.73 -14.05
N ARG A 204 1.20 -10.45 -14.72
CA ARG A 204 1.29 -10.81 -16.14
C ARG A 204 0.88 -9.60 -17.01
N LEU A 205 1.57 -9.42 -18.14
CA LEU A 205 1.32 -8.41 -19.18
C LEU A 205 0.88 -9.03 -20.52
#